data_AF-A0AAV5TJ20-F1
#
_entry.id   AF-A0AAV5TJ20-F1
#
_cell.length_a   1.000
_cell.length_b   1.000
_cell.length_c   1.000
_cell.angle_alpha   90.00
_cell.angle_beta   90.00
_cell.angle_gamma   90.00
#
_symmetry.space_group_name_H-M   'P 1'
#
loop_
_entity.id
_entity.type
_entity.pdbx_description
1 polymer ?
#
loop_
_entity_poly.entity_id
_entity_poly.type
_entity_poly.pdbx_seq_one_letter_code
_entity_poly.pdbx_strand_id
1 'polypeptide(L)'
;YQRRAVTSLVFQVAVPSCVYVVPALVEIGMYLNTISIGLENASRNQTFSITSALVFSLITTHTVAHSITIIACSPAYRTAIRRIL
;
A
#
# COMPACT_ATOMS: atom_id res chain seq x y z
N TYR A 1 15.73 23.80 2.70
CA TYR A 1 15.55 22.70 3.67
C TYR A 1 14.08 22.30 3.79
N GLN A 2 13.18 23.26 4.11
CA GLN A 2 11.72 23.10 4.22
C GLN A 2 11.05 22.34 3.05
N ARG A 3 11.28 22.76 1.79
CA ARG A 3 10.68 22.11 0.61
C ARG A 3 10.97 20.60 0.50
N ARG A 4 12.14 20.15 0.96
CA ARG A 4 12.54 18.73 0.93
C ARG A 4 11.88 17.92 2.05
N ALA A 5 11.70 18.52 3.23
CA ALA A 5 10.98 17.89 4.34
C ALA A 5 9.51 17.69 3.96
N VAL A 6 8.89 18.69 3.30
CA VAL A 6 7.52 18.58 2.78
C VAL A 6 7.41 17.44 1.76
N THR A 7 8.33 17.33 0.80
CA THR A 7 8.31 16.23 -0.18
C THR A 7 8.43 14.86 0.50
N SER A 8 9.33 14.72 1.48
CA SER A 8 9.51 13.49 2.26
C SER A 8 8.24 13.08 3.02
N LEU A 9 7.56 14.05 3.66
CA LEU A 9 6.27 13.85 4.31
C LEU A 9 5.19 13.40 3.31
N VAL A 10 5.13 14.02 2.13
CA VAL A 10 4.16 13.64 1.09
C VAL A 10 4.37 12.20 0.65
N PHE A 11 5.62 11.75 0.44
CA PHE A 11 5.89 10.35 0.08
C PHE A 11 5.56 9.37 1.21
N GLN A 12 5.86 9.73 2.46
CA GLN A 12 5.52 8.92 3.62
C GLN A 12 4.02 8.75 3.82
N VAL A 13 3.18 9.69 3.34
CA VAL A 13 1.72 9.51 3.37
C VAL A 13 1.22 8.83 2.10
N ALA A 14 1.72 9.23 0.94
CA ALA A 14 1.24 8.74 -0.36
C ALA A 14 1.52 7.24 -0.55
N VAL A 15 2.74 6.79 -0.25
CA VAL A 15 3.11 5.38 -0.49
C VAL A 15 2.27 4.42 0.36
N PRO A 16 2.17 4.59 1.70
CA PRO A 16 1.29 3.75 2.53
C PRO A 16 -0.18 3.85 2.13
N SER A 17 -0.65 5.03 1.73
CA SER A 17 -2.04 5.19 1.28
C SER A 17 -2.35 4.36 0.03
N CYS A 18 -1.43 4.30 -0.93
CA CYS A 18 -1.60 3.51 -2.15
C CYS A 18 -1.51 2.00 -1.93
N VAL A 19 -0.64 1.54 -1.02
CA VAL A 19 -0.40 0.10 -0.80
C VAL A 19 -1.23 -0.50 0.33
N TYR A 20 -1.91 0.32 1.13
CA TYR A 20 -2.71 -0.14 2.27
C TYR A 20 -4.12 0.45 2.28
N VAL A 21 -4.27 1.77 2.28
CA VAL A 21 -5.59 2.41 2.44
C VAL A 21 -6.50 2.10 1.25
N VAL A 22 -6.02 2.29 0.02
CA VAL A 22 -6.79 1.98 -1.18
C VAL A 22 -7.12 0.48 -1.26
N PRO A 23 -6.15 -0.44 -1.13
CA PRO A 23 -6.42 -1.88 -1.02
C PRO A 23 -7.46 -2.25 0.04
N ALA A 24 -7.38 -1.69 1.24
CA ALA A 24 -8.34 -1.95 2.31
C ALA A 24 -9.76 -1.50 1.94
N LEU A 25 -9.91 -0.33 1.29
CA LEU A 25 -11.21 0.12 0.80
C LEU A 25 -11.78 -0.80 -0.31
N VAL A 26 -10.91 -1.33 -1.18
CA VAL A 26 -11.31 -2.30 -2.20
C VAL A 26 -11.82 -3.59 -1.56
N GLU A 27 -11.12 -4.14 -0.56
CA GLU A 27 -11.58 -5.32 0.18
C GLU A 27 -12.93 -5.09 0.87
N ILE A 28 -13.12 -3.93 1.51
CA ILE A 28 -14.42 -3.57 2.12
C ILE A 28 -15.52 -3.54 1.04
N GLY A 29 -15.24 -2.94 -0.11
CA GLY A 29 -16.19 -2.91 -1.23
C GLY A 29 -16.54 -4.31 -1.76
N MET A 30 -15.54 -5.20 -1.88
CA MET A 30 -15.74 -6.59 -2.28
C MET A 30 -16.55 -7.38 -1.26
N TYR A 31 -16.32 -7.14 0.03
CA TYR A 31 -17.09 -7.76 1.11
C TYR A 31 -18.57 -7.33 1.06
N LEU A 32 -18.84 -6.03 0.93
CA LEU A 32 -20.21 -5.51 0.77
C LEU A 32 -20.91 -6.07 -0.48
N ASN A 33 -20.16 -6.21 -1.57
CA ASN A 33 -20.68 -6.82 -2.79
C ASN A 33 -21.02 -8.30 -2.57
N THR A 34 -20.15 -9.04 -1.88
CA THR A 34 -20.36 -10.46 -1.51
C THR A 34 -21.63 -10.65 -0.67
N ILE A 35 -21.94 -9.74 0.25
CA ILE A 35 -23.21 -9.74 0.99
C ILE A 35 -24.41 -9.61 0.04
N SER A 36 -24.28 -8.80 -1.00
CA SER A 36 -25.38 -8.51 -1.94
C SER A 36 -25.60 -9.65 -2.95
N ILE A 37 -24.53 -10.23 -3.50
CA ILE A 37 -24.61 -11.28 -4.54
C ILE A 37 -24.66 -12.71 -3.96
N GLY A 38 -24.34 -12.87 -2.68
CA GLY A 38 -24.23 -14.16 -2.00
C GLY A 38 -22.84 -14.79 -2.14
N LEU A 39 -22.38 -15.43 -1.05
CA LEU A 39 -21.04 -16.01 -0.94
C LEU A 39 -20.76 -17.11 -1.98
N GLU A 40 -21.75 -17.93 -2.31
CA GLU A 40 -21.62 -19.00 -3.30
C GLU A 40 -21.35 -18.44 -4.71
N ASN A 41 -22.01 -17.34 -5.08
CA ASN A 41 -21.81 -16.68 -6.37
C ASN A 41 -20.47 -15.94 -6.41
N ALA A 42 -20.10 -15.27 -5.31
CA ALA A 42 -18.82 -14.58 -5.20
C ALA A 42 -17.63 -15.56 -5.29
N SER A 43 -17.70 -16.71 -4.61
CA SER A 43 -16.63 -17.72 -4.62
C SER A 43 -16.45 -18.42 -5.96
N ARG A 44 -17.52 -18.57 -6.75
CA ARG A 44 -17.45 -19.08 -8.13
C ARG A 44 -16.92 -18.05 -9.13
N ASN A 45 -16.93 -16.77 -8.77
CA ASN A 45 -16.47 -15.72 -9.66
C ASN A 45 -14.93 -15.61 -9.60
N GLN A 46 -14.27 -16.06 -10.67
CA GLN A 46 -12.81 -16.01 -10.80
C GLN A 46 -12.26 -14.59 -10.60
N THR A 47 -12.98 -13.56 -11.02
CA THR A 47 -12.55 -12.16 -10.85
C THR A 47 -12.48 -11.77 -9.37
N PHE A 48 -13.42 -12.21 -8.54
CA PHE A 48 -13.39 -11.94 -7.09
C PHE A 48 -12.19 -12.61 -6.44
N SER A 49 -11.93 -13.87 -6.76
CA SER A 49 -10.79 -14.61 -6.20
C SER A 49 -9.43 -14.05 -6.62
N ILE A 50 -9.27 -13.64 -7.88
CA ILE A 50 -8.02 -13.01 -8.34
C ILE A 50 -7.84 -11.65 -7.69
N THR A 51 -8.91 -10.84 -7.63
CA THR A 51 -8.83 -9.48 -7.09
C THR A 51 -8.51 -9.52 -5.60
N SER A 52 -9.17 -10.38 -4.81
CA SER A 52 -8.89 -10.49 -3.37
C SER A 52 -7.46 -10.97 -3.11
N ALA A 53 -6.97 -11.95 -3.88
CA ALA A 53 -5.59 -12.43 -3.75
C ALA A 53 -4.56 -11.32 -4.04
N LEU A 54 -4.80 -10.51 -5.09
CA LEU A 54 -3.94 -9.37 -5.43
C LEU A 54 -3.98 -8.29 -4.36
N VAL A 55 -5.18 -7.93 -3.88
CA VAL A 55 -5.37 -6.88 -2.88
C VAL A 55 -4.76 -7.30 -1.54
N PHE A 56 -4.95 -8.55 -1.12
CA PHE A 56 -4.31 -9.11 0.07
C PHE A 56 -2.79 -9.13 -0.05
N SER A 57 -2.25 -9.50 -1.22
CA SER A 57 -0.81 -9.43 -1.49
C SER A 57 -0.28 -8.01 -1.37
N LEU A 58 -0.99 -7.01 -1.93
CA LEU A 58 -0.61 -5.60 -1.78
C LEU A 58 -0.61 -5.15 -0.31
N ILE A 59 -1.65 -5.50 0.44
CA ILE A 59 -1.75 -5.19 1.87
C ILE A 59 -0.57 -5.79 2.63
N THR A 60 -0.19 -7.05 2.39
CA THR A 60 0.93 -7.67 3.13
C THR A 60 2.27 -6.97 2.85
N THR A 61 2.45 -6.36 1.68
CA THR A 61 3.67 -5.59 1.35
C THR A 61 3.72 -4.20 1.97
N HIS A 62 2.66 -3.72 2.63
CA HIS A 62 2.60 -2.35 3.14
C HIS A 62 3.70 -2.01 4.15
N THR A 63 4.07 -2.93 5.04
CA THR A 63 5.10 -2.71 6.06
C THR A 63 6.49 -2.54 5.43
N VAL A 64 6.77 -3.32 4.38
CA VAL A 64 8.00 -3.24 3.60
C VAL A 64 8.04 -1.93 2.83
N ALA A 65 6.98 -1.58 2.12
CA ALA A 65 6.87 -0.32 1.39
C ALA A 65 6.99 0.90 2.31
N HIS A 66 6.35 0.86 3.48
CA HIS A 66 6.45 1.91 4.51
C HIS A 66 7.89 2.04 5.03
N SER A 67 8.55 0.93 5.34
CA SER A 67 9.94 0.92 5.83
C SER A 67 10.92 1.47 4.78
N ILE A 68 10.78 1.05 3.52
CA ILE A 68 11.58 1.59 2.39
C ILE A 68 11.35 3.09 2.25
N THR A 69 10.10 3.54 2.36
CA THR A 69 9.75 4.95 2.24
C THR A 69 10.41 5.77 3.34
N ILE A 70 10.36 5.32 4.60
CA ILE A 70 11.05 5.97 5.72
C ILE A 70 12.57 6.02 5.48
N ILE A 71 13.18 4.93 5.05
CA ILE A 71 14.62 4.86 4.80
C ILE A 71 15.03 5.82 3.67
N ALA A 72 14.31 5.80 2.54
CA ALA A 72 14.56 6.68 1.40
C ALA A 72 14.34 8.17 1.73
N CYS A 73 13.40 8.44 2.63
CA CYS A 73 13.05 9.77 3.12
C CYS A 73 13.93 10.24 4.29
N SER A 74 14.68 9.34 4.94
CA SER A 74 15.51 9.65 6.11
C SER A 74 16.77 10.42 5.69
N PRO A 75 17.10 11.51 6.41
CA PRO A 75 18.35 12.25 6.20
C PRO A 75 19.60 11.37 6.36
N ALA A 76 19.56 10.37 7.25
CA ALA A 76 20.69 9.52 7.59
C ALA A 76 21.12 8.62 6.41
N TYR A 77 20.15 8.04 5.69
CA TYR A 77 20.41 7.20 4.51
C TYR A 77 21.05 8.00 3.37
N ARG A 78 20.61 9.26 3.18
CA ARG A 78 21.19 10.17 2.18
C ARG A 78 22.62 10.59 2.50
N THR A 79 22.93 10.80 3.78
CA THR A 79 24.31 11.11 4.21
C THR A 79 25.22 9.89 4.09
N ALA A 80 24.70 8.68 4.33
CA ALA A 80 25.45 7.45 4.10
C ALA A 80 25.76 7.22 2.61
N ILE A 81 24.77 7.38 1.70
CA ILE A 81 25.01 7.27 0.26
C ILE A 81 26.01 8.31 -0.23
N ARG A 82 25.90 9.58 0.22
CA ARG A 82 26.88 10.63 -0.12
C ARG A 82 28.28 10.41 0.45
N ARG A 83 28.45 9.53 1.44
CA ARG A 83 29.77 9.16 1.97
C ARG A 83 30.38 7.97 1.24
N ILE A 84 29.56 7.17 0.56
CA ILE A 84 29.99 5.98 -0.18
C ILE A 84 30.31 6.34 -1.65
N LEU A 85 29.70 7.41 -2.17
CA LEU A 85 29.86 7.94 -3.53
C LEU A 85 30.76 9.18 -3.50
#